data_AF-A0A8T6WDW2-F1
#
_entry.id   AF-A0A8T6WDW2-F1
#
_cell.length_a   1.000
_cell.length_b   1.000
_cell.length_c   1.000
_cell.angle_alpha   90.00
_cell.angle_beta   90.00
_cell.angle_gamma   90.00
#
_symmetry.space_group_name_H-M   'P 1'
#
loop_
_entity.id
_entity.type
_entity.pdbx_description
1 polymer ?
#
loop_
_entity_poly.entity_id
_entity_poly.type
_entity_poly.pdbx_seq_one_letter_code
_entity_poly.pdbx_strand_id
1 'polypeptide(L)' 'GEFDVSEDLVYVVVAGAHRQNVFPVLEEAVERYKGEAPIFKKEYVIDKEGVTKSRWVSERETL' A
#
# COMPACT_ATOMS: atom_id res chain seq x y z
N GLY A 1 -7.84 -8.44 4.44
CA GLY A 1 -8.04 -9.73 3.76
C GLY A 1 -6.70 -10.43 3.66
N GLU A 2 -6.71 -11.69 3.26
CA GLU A 2 -5.52 -12.33 2.72
C GLU A 2 -5.42 -11.95 1.23
N PHE A 3 -4.20 -11.71 0.76
CA PHE A 3 -3.93 -11.32 -0.63
C PHE A 3 -2.77 -12.17 -1.13
N ASP A 4 -2.90 -12.70 -2.34
CA ASP A 4 -1.83 -13.42 -3.00
C ASP A 4 -0.81 -12.45 -3.61
N VAL A 5 0.39 -12.97 -3.89
CA VAL A 5 1.40 -12.20 -4.62
C VAL A 5 0.81 -11.79 -5.97
N SER A 6 0.99 -10.52 -6.34
CA SER A 6 0.46 -9.86 -7.55
C SER A 6 -1.02 -9.47 -7.53
N GLU A 7 -1.75 -9.72 -6.44
CA GLU A 7 -3.10 -9.16 -6.30
C GLU A 7 -3.06 -7.66 -6.02
N ASP A 8 -3.95 -6.93 -6.70
CA ASP A 8 -4.10 -5.50 -6.49
C ASP A 8 -4.71 -5.21 -5.13
N LEU A 9 -4.04 -4.35 -4.37
CA LEU A 9 -4.46 -4.02 -3.00
C LEU A 9 -5.37 -2.78 -2.95
N VAL A 10 -5.08 -1.79 -3.80
CA VAL A 10 -5.68 -0.45 -3.70
C VAL A 10 -5.78 0.19 -5.08
N TYR A 11 -6.95 0.76 -5.37
CA TYR A 11 -7.15 1.61 -6.53
C TYR A 11 -7.51 3.03 -6.08
N VAL A 12 -6.79 4.01 -6.62
CA VAL A 12 -7.08 5.43 -6.41
C VAL A 12 -7.52 6.02 -7.75
N VAL A 13 -8.72 6.57 -7.81
CA VAL A 13 -9.30 7.15 -9.03
C VAL A 13 -9.63 8.62 -8.79
N VAL A 14 -9.09 9.48 -9.65
CA VAL A 14 -9.37 10.92 -9.65
C VAL A 14 -9.86 11.33 -11.03
N ALA A 15 -10.99 12.03 -11.10
CA ALA A 15 -11.58 12.52 -12.34
C ALA A 15 -11.70 14.04 -12.30
N GLY A 16 -11.37 14.69 -13.41
CA GLY A 16 -11.45 16.15 -13.54
C GLY A 16 -11.33 16.60 -15.00
N ALA A 17 -11.82 17.81 -15.28
CA ALA A 17 -11.91 18.34 -16.65
C ALA A 17 -10.55 18.64 -17.30
N HIS A 18 -9.52 18.91 -16.49
CA HIS A 18 -8.18 19.26 -16.97
C HIS A 18 -7.13 18.43 -16.26
N ARG A 19 -6.22 17.82 -17.03
CA ARG A 19 -5.15 16.98 -16.49
C ARG A 19 -4.27 17.70 -15.48
N GLN A 20 -4.06 19.01 -15.65
CA GLN A 20 -3.29 19.86 -14.76
C GLN A 20 -3.86 19.90 -13.33
N ASN A 21 -5.16 19.66 -13.19
CA ASN A 21 -5.85 19.65 -11.89
C ASN A 21 -5.95 18.23 -11.31
N VAL A 22 -5.88 17.20 -12.15
CA VAL A 22 -6.08 15.79 -11.74
C VAL A 22 -4.80 15.20 -11.16
N PHE A 23 -3.64 15.45 -11.77
CA PHE A 23 -2.38 14.87 -11.31
C PHE A 23 -1.98 15.28 -9.89
N PRO A 24 -2.04 16.56 -9.48
CA PRO A 24 -1.69 16.94 -8.12
C PRO A 24 -2.61 16.30 -7.07
N VAL A 25 -3.90 16.17 -7.39
CA VAL A 25 -4.89 15.55 -6.49
C VAL A 25 -4.65 14.05 -6.36
N LEU A 26 -4.28 13.37 -7.44
CA LEU A 26 -3.93 11.95 -7.40
C LEU A 26 -2.69 11.70 -6.54
N GLU A 27 -1.66 12.53 -6.67
CA GLU A 27 -0.45 12.46 -5.86
C GLU A 27 -0.78 12.65 -4.37
N GLU A 28 -1.51 13.70 -4.03
CA GLU A 28 -1.95 13.95 -2.65
C GLU A 28 -2.78 12.78 -2.09
N ALA A 29 -3.70 12.22 -2.88
CA ALA A 29 -4.53 11.10 -2.44
C ALA A 29 -3.69 9.85 -2.11
N VAL A 30 -2.65 9.56 -2.89
CA VAL A 30 -1.74 8.43 -2.64
C VAL A 30 -0.88 8.68 -1.40
N GLU A 31 -0.31 9.87 -1.25
CA GLU A 31 0.52 10.21 -0.09
C GLU A 31 -0.27 10.18 1.21
N ARG A 32 -1.50 10.72 1.21
CA ARG A 32 -2.39 10.65 2.38
C ARG A 32 -2.84 9.24 2.69
N TYR A 33 -3.10 8.42 1.66
CA TYR A 33 -3.43 7.01 1.87
C TYR A 33 -2.31 6.25 2.60
N LYS A 34 -1.05 6.45 2.20
CA LYS A 34 0.10 5.83 2.87
C LYS A 34 0.46 6.47 4.21
N GLY A 35 0.26 7.78 4.35
CA GLY A 35 0.68 8.52 5.55
C GLY A 35 -0.34 8.54 6.68
N GLU A 36 -1.63 8.62 6.35
CA GLU A 36 -2.70 8.88 7.32
C GLU A 36 -3.56 7.64 7.61
N ALA A 37 -3.66 6.69 6.67
CA ALA A 37 -4.51 5.53 6.87
C ALA A 37 -3.87 4.56 7.89
N PRO A 38 -4.57 4.17 8.98
CA PRO A 38 -4.05 3.22 9.95
C PRO A 38 -4.14 1.79 9.40
N ILE A 39 -3.34 1.48 8.39
CA ILE A 39 -3.31 0.19 7.72
C ILE A 39 -2.10 -0.60 8.22
N PHE A 40 -2.36 -1.80 8.74
CA PHE A 40 -1.33 -2.72 9.20
C PHE A 40 -1.26 -3.90 8.22
N LYS A 41 -0.11 -4.13 7.60
CA LYS A 41 0.12 -5.32 6.77
C LYS A 41 0.94 -6.36 7.55
N LYS A 42 0.57 -7.62 7.38
CA LYS A 42 1.33 -8.77 7.87
C LYS A 42 1.98 -9.44 6.67
N GLU A 43 3.30 -9.50 6.68
CA GLU A 43 4.06 -10.13 5.60
C GLU A 43 4.35 -11.59 5.97
N TYR A 44 4.23 -12.48 4.99
CA TYR A 44 4.59 -13.89 5.08
C TYR A 44 5.84 -14.13 4.25
N VAL A 45 6.89 -14.66 4.87
CA VAL A 45 8.17 -14.97 4.23
C VAL A 45 8.37 -16.48 4.31
N ILE A 46 8.50 -17.13 3.16
CA ILE A 46 8.85 -18.55 3.06
C ILE A 46 10.37 -18.62 2.90
N ASP A 47 11.06 -19.26 3.84
CA ASP A 47 12.50 -19.44 3.73
C ASP A 47 12.87 -20.60 2.78
N LYS A 48 14.18 -20.78 2.55
CA LYS A 48 14.70 -21.78 1.61
C LYS A 48 14.38 -23.22 2.02
N GLU A 49 14.02 -23.45 3.28
CA GLU A 49 13.67 -24.74 3.85
C GLU A 49 12.14 -24.97 3.83
N GLY A 50 11.38 -23.99 3.30
CA GLY A 50 9.91 -24.05 3.19
C GLY A 50 9.18 -23.61 4.46
N VAL A 51 9.88 -23.08 5.47
CA VAL A 51 9.25 -22.63 6.72
C VAL A 51 8.65 -21.24 6.52
N THR A 52 7.36 -21.11 6.83
CA THR A 52 6.65 -19.83 6.76
C THR A 52 6.85 -19.04 8.05
N LYS A 53 7.42 -17.84 7.94
CA LYS A 53 7.57 -16.87 9.03
C LYS A 53 6.68 -15.66 8.73
N SER A 54 6.12 -15.04 9.77
CA SER A 54 5.28 -13.85 9.57
C SER A 54 5.63 -12.72 10.52
N ARG A 55 5.72 -11.49 10.01
CA ARG A 55 5.99 -10.27 10.79
C ARG A 55 4.92 -9.22 10.50
N TRP A 56 4.47 -8.52 11.53
CA TRP A 56 3.66 -7.32 11.38
C TRP A 56 4.56 -6.15 10.98
N VAL A 57 4.20 -5.46 9.91
CA VAL A 57 4.92 -4.29 9.40
C VAL A 57 3.99 -3.09 9.47
N SER A 58 4.44 -2.04 10.14
CA SER A 58 3.85 -0.71 10.05
C SER A 58 4.71 0.15 9.14
N GLU A 59 4.10 0.97 8.27
CA GLU A 59 4.82 1.87 7.35
C GLU A 59 5.75 2.88 8.06
N ARG A 60 5.61 3.06 9.37
CA ARG A 60 6.56 3.82 10.20
C ARG A 60 7.64 2.92 10.82
N GLU A 61 8.56 2.43 9.99
CA GLU A 61 9.96 2.26 10.42
C GLU A 61 10.72 3.50 9.91
N THR A 62 10.59 4.61 10.65
CA THR A 62 11.47 5.77 10.47
C THR A 62 12.77 5.46 11.20
N LEU A 63 13.87 5.41 10.44
CA LEU A 63 15.24 5.44 10.96
C LEU A 63 15.50 6.70 11.80
#